data_AF-A0AAU0SB27-F1
#
_entry.id   AF-A0AAU0SB27-F1
#
_cell.length_a   1.000
_cell.length_b   1.000
_cell.length_c   1.000
_cell.angle_alpha   90.00
_cell.angle_beta   90.00
_cell.angle_gamma   90.00
#
_symmetry.space_group_name_H-M   'P 1'
#
loop_
_entity.id
_entity.type
_entity.pdbx_description
1 polymer ?
#
loop_
_entity_poly.entity_id
_entity_poly.type
_entity_poly.pdbx_seq_one_letter_code
_entity_poly.pdbx_strand_id
1 'polypeptide(L)'
;MKTTQWIAALSLLALSSNVLAQESADKKYAYLLGTAVPTQAAQRTIAITPNTKAVNVTGGETVQFTVGDSAFAWKFDVAMTVSSFELNAVAPAGLLAQTVRAYVATDPQYLNP
;
A
#
# COMPACT_ATOMS: atom_id res chain seq x y z
N MET A 1 -48.10 -32.04 -39.15
CA MET A 1 -47.04 -31.79 -38.14
C MET A 1 -47.49 -30.54 -37.39
N LYS A 2 -48.09 -30.58 -36.18
CA LYS A 2 -47.64 -31.08 -34.86
C LYS A 2 -46.34 -30.40 -34.34
N THR A 3 -46.44 -29.91 -33.09
CA THR A 3 -45.45 -29.31 -32.16
C THR A 3 -45.15 -27.81 -32.33
N THR A 4 -44.88 -26.94 -31.34
CA THR A 4 -44.90 -26.80 -29.84
C THR A 4 -43.96 -25.58 -29.58
N GLN A 5 -44.34 -24.46 -28.95
CA GLN A 5 -44.13 -24.08 -27.52
C GLN A 5 -42.63 -24.13 -27.03
N TRP A 6 -42.04 -23.18 -26.29
CA TRP A 6 -42.54 -22.18 -25.31
C TRP A 6 -41.75 -20.83 -25.26
N ILE A 7 -42.39 -19.82 -24.66
CA ILE A 7 -41.94 -18.63 -23.87
C ILE A 7 -40.44 -18.21 -23.75
N ALA A 8 -40.26 -16.88 -23.89
CA ALA A 8 -39.28 -15.91 -23.33
C ALA A 8 -37.96 -16.34 -22.66
N ALA A 9 -36.91 -15.59 -22.98
CA ALA A 9 -35.75 -15.34 -22.11
C ALA A 9 -35.59 -13.83 -21.87
N LEU A 10 -35.84 -13.40 -20.63
CA LEU A 10 -35.65 -12.02 -20.17
C LEU A 10 -34.18 -11.88 -19.72
N SER A 11 -33.36 -11.09 -20.42
CA SER A 11 -31.97 -10.84 -20.02
C SER A 11 -31.84 -9.45 -19.40
N LEU A 12 -31.94 -9.40 -18.07
CA LEU A 12 -31.84 -8.18 -17.28
C LEU A 12 -30.37 -7.83 -16.96
N LEU A 13 -30.12 -6.53 -16.76
CA LEU A 13 -29.03 -5.96 -15.96
C LEU A 13 -27.58 -6.23 -16.41
N ALA A 14 -27.11 -5.41 -17.35
CA ALA A 14 -25.69 -5.01 -17.37
C ALA A 14 -25.43 -4.02 -16.22
N LEU A 15 -25.07 -4.53 -15.04
CA LEU A 15 -24.59 -3.69 -13.93
C LEU A 15 -23.16 -3.21 -14.25
N SER A 16 -23.06 -2.05 -14.91
CA SER A 16 -21.80 -1.33 -15.08
C SER A 16 -21.30 -0.85 -13.71
N SER A 17 -20.45 -1.64 -13.07
CA SER A 17 -19.77 -1.27 -11.83
C SER A 17 -18.73 -0.19 -12.10
N ASN A 18 -19.17 1.07 -12.00
CA ASN A 18 -18.29 2.22 -11.94
C ASN A 18 -17.47 2.14 -10.64
N VAL A 19 -16.31 1.49 -10.69
CA VAL A 19 -15.28 1.66 -9.67
C VAL A 19 -14.79 3.09 -9.79
N LEU A 20 -15.38 3.98 -8.98
CA LEU A 20 -14.79 5.29 -8.74
C LEU A 20 -13.42 5.03 -8.12
N ALA A 21 -12.37 5.38 -8.87
CA ALA A 21 -11.02 5.38 -8.35
C ALA A 21 -10.99 6.34 -7.15
N GLN A 22 -10.89 5.77 -5.95
CA GLN A 22 -10.76 6.55 -4.72
C GLN A 22 -9.32 7.07 -4.64
N GLU A 23 -9.02 8.06 -5.49
CA GLU A 23 -7.70 8.63 -5.64
C GLU A 23 -7.30 9.34 -4.34
N SER A 24 -6.32 8.77 -3.66
CA SER A 24 -6.04 9.05 -2.25
C SER A 24 -5.58 10.50 -2.06
N ALA A 25 -6.35 11.26 -1.28
CA ALA A 25 -6.04 12.66 -0.93
C ALA A 25 -4.68 12.81 -0.20
N ASP A 26 -4.13 11.72 0.33
CA ASP A 26 -2.87 11.67 1.08
C ASP A 26 -1.59 11.96 0.26
N LYS A 27 -1.64 11.91 -1.08
CA LYS A 27 -0.44 12.13 -1.91
C LYS A 27 0.19 13.53 -1.74
N LYS A 28 -0.56 14.51 -1.22
CA LYS A 28 -0.08 15.89 -1.01
C LYS A 28 1.18 16.00 -0.13
N TYR A 29 1.45 14.99 0.70
CA TYR A 29 2.59 14.98 1.63
C TYR A 29 3.53 13.80 1.44
N ALA A 30 3.45 13.06 0.32
CA ALA A 30 4.30 11.88 0.08
C ALA A 30 5.80 12.17 0.17
N TYR A 31 6.23 13.39 -0.19
CA TYR A 31 7.62 13.84 -0.07
C TYR A 31 8.13 13.96 1.38
N LEU A 32 7.24 14.05 2.37
CA LEU A 32 7.59 14.04 3.81
C LEU A 32 7.75 12.62 4.37
N LEU A 33 7.43 11.59 3.58
CA LEU A 33 7.39 10.20 4.02
C LEU A 33 8.64 9.40 3.60
N GLY A 34 9.54 10.00 2.81
CA GLY A 34 10.76 9.36 2.32
C GLY A 34 10.80 9.20 0.80
N THR A 35 11.50 8.16 0.30
CA THR A 35 11.68 7.93 -1.15
C THR A 35 11.72 6.45 -1.51
N ALA A 36 11.16 6.09 -2.68
CA ALA A 36 11.27 4.75 -3.24
C ALA A 36 12.71 4.48 -3.72
N VAL A 37 13.23 3.29 -3.44
CA VAL A 37 14.58 2.88 -3.84
C VAL A 37 14.58 1.45 -4.38
N PRO A 38 15.63 1.03 -5.13
CA PRO A 38 15.79 -0.36 -5.54
C PRO A 38 15.83 -1.29 -4.34
N THR A 39 15.24 -2.49 -4.46
CA THR A 39 15.21 -3.48 -3.37
C THR A 39 16.60 -3.92 -2.91
N GLN A 40 17.60 -3.84 -3.78
CA GLN A 40 19.01 -4.14 -3.49
C GLN A 40 19.65 -3.13 -2.52
N ALA A 41 19.04 -1.96 -2.30
CA ALA A 41 19.51 -0.96 -1.34
C ALA A 41 18.95 -1.15 0.09
N ALA A 42 18.06 -2.13 0.30
CA ALA A 42 17.44 -2.38 1.59
C ALA A 42 18.43 -2.96 2.61
N GLN A 43 18.37 -2.44 3.83
CA GLN A 43 19.19 -2.87 4.97
C GLN A 43 18.54 -4.02 5.74
N ARG A 44 17.20 -4.12 5.67
CA ARG A 44 16.41 -5.26 6.16
C ARG A 44 15.14 -5.48 5.33
N THR A 45 14.54 -6.65 5.54
CA THR A 45 13.27 -7.05 4.93
C THR A 45 12.18 -7.27 5.98
N ILE A 46 10.96 -6.78 5.73
CA ILE A 46 9.76 -7.06 6.51
C ILE A 46 8.72 -7.73 5.61
N ALA A 47 8.23 -8.90 5.99
CA ALA A 47 7.12 -9.56 5.30
C ALA A 47 5.77 -8.95 5.73
N ILE A 48 4.98 -8.53 4.75
CA ILE A 48 3.59 -8.12 4.94
C ILE A 48 2.68 -9.31 4.62
N THR A 49 1.88 -9.70 5.60
CA THR A 49 0.86 -10.75 5.49
C THR A 49 -0.54 -10.12 5.53
N PRO A 50 -1.62 -10.83 5.15
CA PRO A 50 -3.00 -10.33 5.31
C PRO A 50 -3.37 -9.91 6.74
N ASN A 51 -2.68 -10.49 7.73
CA ASN A 51 -2.87 -10.20 9.15
C ASN A 51 -2.03 -9.01 9.65
N THR A 52 -1.03 -8.55 8.88
CA THR A 52 -0.19 -7.42 9.26
C THR A 52 -0.99 -6.12 9.27
N LYS A 53 -1.16 -5.53 10.46
CA LYS A 53 -1.87 -4.24 10.64
C LYS A 53 -0.92 -3.05 10.84
N ALA A 54 0.29 -3.32 11.33
CA ALA A 54 1.31 -2.29 11.53
C ALA A 54 2.72 -2.86 11.34
N VAL A 55 3.67 -1.96 11.08
CA VAL A 55 5.12 -2.21 11.03
C VAL A 55 5.86 -1.11 11.77
N ASN A 56 6.98 -1.44 12.42
CA ASN A 56 7.84 -0.47 13.09
C ASN A 56 9.12 -0.26 12.27
N VAL A 57 9.42 1.01 12.01
CA VAL A 57 10.56 1.48 11.22
C VAL A 57 11.27 2.63 11.93
N THR A 58 12.51 2.90 11.54
CA THR A 58 13.30 4.01 12.09
C THR A 58 13.53 5.05 11.00
N GLY A 59 13.53 6.34 11.35
CA GLY A 59 13.96 7.39 10.42
C GLY A 59 15.37 7.14 9.90
N GLY A 60 15.63 7.47 8.63
CA GLY A 60 16.89 7.22 7.94
C GLY A 60 17.08 5.78 7.43
N GLU A 61 16.27 4.83 7.89
CA GLU A 61 16.37 3.41 7.51
C GLU A 61 15.83 3.14 6.10
N THR A 62 16.40 2.15 5.41
CA THR A 62 15.90 1.63 4.13
C THR A 62 15.39 0.20 4.30
N VAL A 63 14.08 0.01 4.12
CA VAL A 63 13.40 -1.27 4.36
C VAL A 63 12.78 -1.79 3.06
N GLN A 64 13.01 -3.08 2.78
CA GLN A 64 12.25 -3.84 1.79
C GLN A 64 11.00 -4.42 2.45
N PHE A 65 9.85 -4.26 1.79
CA PHE A 65 8.61 -4.94 2.14
C PHE A 65 8.33 -6.03 1.11
N THR A 66 8.15 -7.28 1.56
CA THR A 66 7.70 -8.39 0.71
C THR A 66 6.21 -8.65 0.90
N VAL A 67 5.50 -8.92 -0.20
CA VAL A 67 4.05 -9.13 -0.23
C VAL A 67 3.78 -10.29 -1.21
N GLY A 68 3.71 -11.51 -0.68
CA GLY A 68 3.82 -12.71 -1.51
C GLY A 68 5.14 -12.72 -2.28
N ASP A 69 5.07 -12.96 -3.59
CA ASP A 69 6.24 -12.98 -4.50
C ASP A 69 6.69 -11.57 -4.95
N SER A 70 5.97 -10.52 -4.56
CA SER A 70 6.28 -9.13 -4.92
C SER A 70 7.04 -8.40 -3.81
N ALA A 71 7.82 -7.39 -4.17
CA ALA A 71 8.54 -6.56 -3.21
C ALA A 71 8.65 -5.10 -3.66
N PHE A 72 8.76 -4.19 -2.69
CA PHE A 72 9.19 -2.81 -2.90
C PHE A 72 10.12 -2.38 -1.76
N ALA A 73 10.97 -1.38 -1.98
CA ALA A 73 11.80 -0.82 -0.92
C ALA A 73 11.63 0.69 -0.79
N TRP A 74 11.73 1.16 0.45
CA TRP A 74 11.48 2.54 0.82
C TRP A 74 12.54 3.01 1.81
N LYS A 75 13.13 4.19 1.53
CA LYS A 75 14.02 4.89 2.46
C LYS A 75 13.20 5.88 3.26
N PHE A 76 13.18 5.71 4.58
CA PHE A 76 12.41 6.49 5.53
C PHE A 76 13.12 7.81 5.89
N ASP A 77 13.39 8.64 4.86
CA ASP A 77 13.77 10.05 5.01
C ASP A 77 12.55 10.88 5.43
N VAL A 78 11.99 10.54 6.59
CA VAL A 78 10.72 11.07 7.09
C VAL A 78 10.94 12.38 7.83
N ALA A 79 10.06 13.37 7.62
CA ALA A 79 10.11 14.62 8.38
C ALA A 79 9.87 14.36 9.89
N MET A 80 10.63 15.02 10.77
CA MET A 80 10.63 14.77 12.23
C MET A 80 9.25 14.86 12.92
N THR A 81 8.28 15.54 12.31
CA THR A 81 6.90 15.67 12.82
C THR A 81 6.02 14.45 12.53
N VAL A 82 6.46 13.51 11.68
CA VAL A 82 5.68 12.34 11.27
C VAL A 82 6.11 11.12 12.07
N SER A 83 5.30 10.76 13.07
CA SER A 83 5.50 9.56 13.91
C SER A 83 4.78 8.31 13.39
N SER A 84 3.80 8.46 12.49
CA SER A 84 3.18 7.33 11.78
C SER A 84 2.46 7.78 10.51
N PHE A 85 2.31 6.86 9.56
CA PHE A 85 1.51 7.06 8.33
C PHE A 85 1.01 5.72 7.77
N GLU A 86 0.09 5.75 6.80
CA GLU A 86 -0.33 4.53 6.10
C GLU A 86 0.69 4.14 5.03
N LEU A 87 1.30 2.96 5.15
CA LEU A 87 2.30 2.44 4.20
C LEU A 87 1.75 2.37 2.76
N ASN A 88 0.43 2.26 2.62
CA ASN A 88 -0.32 2.32 1.37
C ASN A 88 -0.14 3.65 0.61
N ALA A 89 0.25 4.75 1.28
CA ALA A 89 0.55 6.03 0.64
C ALA A 89 1.87 6.02 -0.16
N VAL A 90 2.78 5.09 0.15
CA VAL A 90 4.11 4.96 -0.47
C VAL A 90 4.32 3.64 -1.22
N ALA A 91 3.50 2.61 -0.93
CA ALA A 91 3.52 1.34 -1.64
C ALA A 91 3.01 1.48 -3.09
N PRO A 92 3.48 0.64 -4.03
CA PRO A 92 2.87 0.51 -5.35
C PRO A 92 1.35 0.26 -5.27
N ALA A 93 0.59 0.93 -6.15
CA ALA A 93 -0.87 0.86 -6.13
C ALA A 93 -1.38 -0.58 -6.31
N GLY A 94 -2.31 -0.99 -5.45
CA GLY A 94 -2.88 -2.35 -5.46
C GLY A 94 -2.00 -3.44 -4.85
N LEU A 95 -0.74 -3.17 -4.48
CA LEU A 95 0.15 -4.18 -3.89
C LEU A 95 -0.26 -4.56 -2.46
N LEU A 96 -0.72 -3.59 -1.66
CA LEU A 96 -1.19 -3.82 -0.30
C LEU A 96 -2.72 -3.98 -0.29
N ALA A 97 -3.19 -5.22 -0.07
CA ALA A 97 -4.62 -5.56 0.01
C ALA A 97 -5.34 -5.02 1.27
N GLN A 98 -4.59 -4.54 2.26
CA GLN A 98 -5.09 -3.95 3.49
C GLN A 98 -4.30 -2.69 3.84
N THR A 99 -4.91 -1.77 4.60
CA THR A 99 -4.20 -0.67 5.23
C THR A 99 -3.19 -1.19 6.26
N VAL A 100 -1.92 -0.77 6.14
CA VAL A 100 -0.84 -1.08 7.09
C VAL A 100 -0.30 0.22 7.66
N ARG A 101 -0.28 0.38 8.99
CA ARG A 101 0.30 1.56 9.65
C ARG A 101 1.82 1.38 9.79
N ALA A 102 2.61 2.29 9.22
CA ALA A 102 4.02 2.42 9.58
C ALA A 102 4.14 3.33 10.81
N TYR A 103 4.76 2.84 11.88
CA TYR A 103 5.19 3.66 13.02
C TYR A 103 6.68 3.97 12.88
N VAL A 104 7.03 5.25 12.93
CA VAL A 104 8.37 5.76 12.67
C VAL A 104 9.00 6.22 13.97
N ALA A 105 10.04 5.52 14.41
CA ALA A 105 10.92 5.98 15.48
C ALA A 105 11.84 7.11 14.96
N THR A 106 12.20 8.04 15.85
CA THR A 106 13.14 9.13 15.54
C THR A 106 14.44 8.57 14.98
N ASP A 107 14.96 9.20 13.93
CA ASP A 107 16.26 8.85 13.37
C ASP A 107 17.37 9.05 14.43
N PRO A 108 18.19 8.02 14.73
CA PRO A 108 19.27 8.09 15.70
C PRO A 108 20.27 9.23 15.44
N GLN A 109 20.42 9.68 14.19
CA GLN A 109 21.33 10.79 13.87
C GLN A 109 20.92 12.12 14.53
N TYR A 110 19.66 12.27 14.95
CA TYR A 110 19.15 13.46 15.65
C TYR A 110 18.96 13.25 17.16
N LEU A 111 19.33 12.09 17.72
CA LEU A 111 19.19 11.79 19.15
C LEU A 111 20.41 12.19 20.00
N ASN A 112 21.50 12.64 19.37
CA ASN A 112 22.75 12.97 20.05
C ASN A 112 23.12 14.46 19.83
N PRO A 113 22.88 15.35 20.83
CA PRO A 113 23.18 16.78 20.75
C PRO A 113 24.68 17.10 20.96
#